data_AF-D9UJE4-F1
#
_entry.id   AF-D9UJE4-F1
#
_cell.length_a   1.000
_cell.length_b   1.000
_cell.length_c   1.000
_cell.angle_alpha   90.00
_cell.angle_beta   90.00
_cell.angle_gamma   90.00
#
_symmetry.space_group_name_H-M   'P 1'
#
loop_
_entity.id
_entity.type
_entity.pdbx_description
1 polymer ?
#
loop_
_entity_poly.entity_id
_entity_poly.type
_entity_poly.pdbx_seq_one_letter_code
_entity_poly.pdbx_strand_id
1 'polypeptide(L)'
;MRPEQLQDYALDLAKNTPGVTRVQTLAEAGDTKHPYGLAVSRGKEERWQFIGQLAPGEKFDAPAAPVEGTPASGPAPAGDAGAEEWLAGILLAAENPQIATITRWSTREGERPGNYGLTVDYHNGARTFIRAL
;
A
#
# COMPACT_ATOMS: atom_id res chain seq x y z
N MET A 1 -6.23 -10.24 0.62
CA MET A 1 -6.09 -9.26 1.73
C MET A 1 -7.12 -8.15 1.60
N ARG A 2 -7.69 -7.66 2.71
CA ARG A 2 -8.60 -6.50 2.78
C ARG A 2 -7.81 -5.20 3.08
N PRO A 3 -8.37 -3.99 2.83
CA PRO A 3 -7.66 -2.73 3.04
C PRO A 3 -7.15 -2.50 4.46
N GLU A 4 -7.92 -2.89 5.47
CA GLU A 4 -7.52 -2.86 6.89
C GLU A 4 -6.24 -3.67 7.13
N GLN A 5 -6.21 -4.91 6.63
CA GLN A 5 -5.05 -5.80 6.75
C GLN A 5 -3.81 -5.21 6.05
N LEU A 6 -3.99 -4.58 4.89
CA LEU A 6 -2.89 -3.89 4.21
C LEU A 6 -2.43 -2.65 4.98
N GLN A 7 -3.35 -1.88 5.57
CA GLN A 7 -3.02 -0.73 6.39
C GLN A 7 -2.15 -1.14 7.57
N ASP A 8 -2.57 -2.13 8.35
CA ASP A 8 -1.84 -2.59 9.53
C ASP A 8 -0.46 -3.13 9.13
N TYR A 9 -0.40 -3.89 8.04
CA TYR A 9 0.85 -4.39 7.49
C TYR A 9 1.79 -3.25 7.05
N ALA A 10 1.30 -2.31 6.25
CA ALA A 10 2.11 -1.18 5.77
C ALA A 10 2.52 -0.24 6.92
N LEU A 11 1.68 -0.09 7.94
CA LEU A 11 1.98 0.64 9.16
C LEU A 11 3.18 0.03 9.89
N ASP A 12 3.17 -1.30 10.08
CA ASP A 12 4.26 -2.02 10.73
C ASP A 12 5.57 -1.92 9.94
N LEU A 13 5.52 -2.11 8.61
CA LEU A 13 6.70 -1.94 7.75
C LEU A 13 7.26 -0.52 7.83
N ALA A 14 6.41 0.49 7.73
CA ALA A 14 6.84 1.89 7.76
C ALA A 14 7.47 2.26 9.11
N LYS A 15 6.94 1.76 10.25
CA LYS A 15 7.52 2.00 11.58
C LYS A 15 8.96 1.50 11.69
N ASN A 16 9.28 0.41 11.00
CA ASN A 16 10.58 -0.23 11.02
C ASN A 16 11.52 0.22 9.89
N THR A 17 11.10 1.18 9.06
CA THR A 17 11.89 1.65 7.91
C THR A 17 12.78 2.85 8.29
N PRO A 18 14.09 2.81 8.02
CA PRO A 18 14.99 3.95 8.25
C PRO A 18 14.50 5.24 7.59
N GLY A 19 14.67 6.37 8.28
CA GLY A 19 14.28 7.69 7.79
C GLY A 19 12.80 8.07 8.03
N VAL A 20 11.98 7.13 8.51
CA VAL A 20 10.62 7.45 8.99
C VAL A 20 10.71 8.06 10.39
N THR A 21 10.20 9.28 10.54
CA THR A 21 10.17 9.99 11.83
C THR A 21 8.83 9.83 12.55
N ARG A 22 7.75 9.62 11.79
CA ARG A 22 6.41 9.37 12.30
C ARG A 22 5.62 8.60 11.26
N VAL A 23 4.81 7.66 11.72
CA VAL A 23 3.82 6.99 10.88
C VAL A 23 2.60 6.61 11.72
N GLN A 24 1.43 6.78 11.14
CA GLN A 24 0.13 6.56 11.78
C GLN A 24 -0.92 6.30 10.71
N THR A 25 -2.08 5.79 11.11
CA THR A 25 -3.24 5.69 10.23
C THR A 25 -3.78 7.07 9.85
N LEU A 26 -4.52 7.17 8.74
CA LEU A 26 -5.19 8.43 8.37
C LEU A 26 -6.16 8.92 9.46
N ALA A 27 -6.88 8.01 10.12
CA ALA A 27 -7.79 8.33 11.21
C ALA A 27 -7.06 8.98 12.40
N GLU A 28 -5.92 8.41 12.82
CA GLU A 28 -5.06 9.00 13.87
C GLU A 28 -4.46 10.35 13.45
N ALA A 29 -4.27 10.57 12.14
CA ALA A 29 -3.86 11.85 11.57
C ALA A 29 -5.00 12.88 11.46
N GLY A 30 -6.22 12.53 11.89
CA GLY A 30 -7.40 13.39 11.84
C GLY A 30 -8.18 13.34 10.52
N ASP A 31 -7.84 12.44 9.60
CA ASP A 31 -8.60 12.21 8.37
C ASP A 31 -9.61 11.07 8.57
N THR A 32 -10.87 11.47 8.75
CA THR A 32 -12.01 10.56 8.95
C THR A 32 -12.83 10.34 7.67
N LYS A 33 -12.45 10.96 6.55
CA LYS A 33 -13.13 10.78 5.26
C LYS A 33 -12.68 9.50 4.56
N HIS A 34 -11.44 9.11 4.81
CA HIS A 34 -10.81 7.95 4.20
C HIS A 34 -10.66 6.85 5.26
N PRO A 35 -11.46 5.75 5.19
CA PRO A 35 -11.53 4.77 6.26
C PRO A 35 -10.21 4.01 6.48
N TYR A 36 -9.41 3.89 5.42
CA TYR A 36 -8.12 3.21 5.47
C TYR A 36 -7.04 4.02 4.77
N GLY A 37 -5.84 4.03 5.35
CA GLY A 37 -4.68 4.70 4.80
C GLY A 37 -3.62 5.05 5.84
N LEU A 38 -2.52 5.62 5.36
CA LEU A 38 -1.38 6.03 6.19
C LEU A 38 -1.05 7.50 6.02
N ALA A 39 -0.59 8.12 7.09
CA ALA A 39 0.19 9.36 7.08
C ALA A 39 1.62 9.05 7.53
N VAL A 40 2.60 9.29 6.67
CA VAL A 40 4.02 8.98 6.89
C VAL A 40 4.85 10.26 6.81
N SER A 41 5.73 10.47 7.78
CA SER A 41 6.68 11.59 7.79
C SER A 41 8.10 11.08 7.53
N ARG A 42 8.72 11.55 6.43
CA ARG A 42 10.14 11.27 6.06
C ARG A 42 10.87 12.57 5.67
N GLY A 43 10.63 13.62 6.44
CA GLY A 43 11.03 15.01 6.13
C GLY A 43 9.86 15.90 5.71
N LYS A 44 8.92 15.34 4.92
CA LYS A 44 7.58 15.89 4.69
C LYS A 44 6.53 14.84 5.04
N GLU A 45 5.32 15.29 5.36
CA GLU A 45 4.18 14.39 5.56
C GLU A 45 3.60 13.99 4.20
N GLU A 46 3.42 12.68 4.02
CA GLU A 46 2.86 12.03 2.83
C GLU A 46 1.62 11.25 3.27
N ARG A 47 0.48 11.45 2.62
CA ARG A 47 -0.79 10.82 2.96
C ARG A 47 -1.26 9.91 1.84
N TRP A 48 -1.70 8.71 2.21
CA TRP A 48 -2.04 7.65 1.27
C TRP A 48 -3.38 7.03 1.67
N GLN A 49 -4.39 7.16 0.81
CA GLN A 49 -5.67 6.48 0.97
C GLN A 49 -5.60 5.06 0.40
N PHE A 50 -6.15 4.07 1.10
CA PHE A 50 -6.23 2.68 0.66
C PHE A 50 -7.67 2.32 0.30
N ILE A 51 -7.90 1.82 -0.91
CA ILE A 51 -9.23 1.51 -1.45
C ILE A 51 -9.25 0.07 -1.93
N GLY A 52 -10.06 -0.78 -1.29
CA GLY A 52 -10.16 -2.20 -1.64
C GLY A 52 -11.17 -2.49 -2.74
N GLN A 53 -10.84 -3.46 -3.57
CA GLN A 53 -11.74 -4.14 -4.50
C GLN A 53 -11.72 -5.62 -4.18
N LEU A 54 -12.91 -6.20 -3.96
CA LEU A 54 -13.06 -7.63 -3.67
C LEU A 54 -12.67 -8.50 -4.86
N ALA A 55 -12.28 -9.73 -4.57
CA ALA A 55 -12.12 -10.74 -5.61
C ALA A 55 -13.47 -10.99 -6.31
N PRO A 56 -13.46 -11.40 -7.60
CA PRO A 56 -14.68 -11.78 -8.30
C PRO A 56 -15.49 -12.83 -7.52
N GLY A 57 -16.75 -12.52 -7.21
CA GLY A 57 -17.66 -13.42 -6.47
C GLY A 57 -17.51 -13.40 -4.94
N GLU A 58 -16.53 -12.67 -4.39
CA GLU A 58 -16.37 -12.49 -2.95
C GLU A 58 -17.41 -11.51 -2.40
N LYS A 59 -17.91 -11.78 -1.19
CA LYS A 59 -18.88 -10.93 -0.49
C LYS A 59 -18.22 -10.15 0.65
N PHE A 60 -18.89 -9.11 1.10
CA PHE A 60 -18.41 -8.27 2.20
C PHE A 60 -18.59 -8.91 3.59
N ASP A 61 -19.51 -9.86 3.74
CA ASP A 61 -19.90 -10.49 5.00
C ASP A 61 -18.93 -11.57 5.49
N ALA A 62 -18.15 -12.17 4.59
CA ALA A 62 -17.14 -13.16 4.93
C ALA A 62 -15.81 -12.83 4.22
N PRO A 63 -14.72 -12.52 4.96
CA PRO A 63 -13.41 -12.41 4.34
C PRO A 63 -13.00 -13.75 3.73
N ALA A 64 -12.59 -13.76 2.46
CA ALA A 64 -12.04 -14.97 1.86
C ALA A 64 -10.78 -15.39 2.62
N ALA A 65 -10.54 -16.70 2.66
CA ALA A 65 -9.29 -17.23 3.18
C ALA A 65 -8.10 -16.59 2.45
N PRO A 66 -6.99 -16.27 3.15
CA PRO A 66 -5.77 -15.84 2.50
C PRO A 66 -5.34 -16.85 1.44
N VAL A 67 -5.02 -16.35 0.24
CA VAL A 67 -4.37 -17.14 -0.80
C VAL A 67 -2.94 -16.65 -0.88
N GLU A 68 -2.00 -17.58 -0.74
CA GLU A 68 -0.57 -17.34 -0.79
C GLU A 68 0.02 -17.92 -2.08
N GLY A 69 1.10 -17.30 -2.55
CA GLY A 69 1.85 -17.72 -3.72
C GLY A 69 3.25 -17.14 -3.71
N THR A 70 3.92 -17.12 -4.87
CA THR A 70 5.20 -16.42 -5.00
C THR A 70 4.98 -14.93 -4.73
N PRO A 71 5.68 -14.34 -3.74
CA PRO A 71 5.48 -12.94 -3.40
C PRO A 71 6.01 -12.03 -4.51
N ALA A 72 5.37 -10.87 -4.69
CA ALA A 72 6.01 -9.76 -5.35
C ALA A 72 7.27 -9.36 -4.56
N SER A 73 8.40 -9.23 -5.26
CA SER A 73 9.69 -8.88 -4.66
C SER A 73 10.37 -7.72 -5.39
N GLY A 74 11.26 -7.04 -4.69
CA GLY A 74 11.99 -5.88 -5.19
C GLY A 74 12.98 -5.37 -4.15
N PRO A 75 13.89 -4.46 -4.53
CA PRO A 75 14.86 -3.91 -3.59
C PRO A 75 14.16 -3.06 -2.52
N ALA A 76 14.77 -2.99 -1.34
CA ALA A 76 14.42 -1.97 -0.34
C ALA A 76 14.59 -0.57 -0.96
N PRO A 77 13.74 0.40 -0.60
CA PRO A 77 13.79 1.71 -1.21
C PRO A 77 15.07 2.46 -0.80
N ALA A 78 15.61 3.27 -1.71
CA ALA A 78 16.67 4.21 -1.38
C ALA A 78 16.20 5.23 -0.34
N GLY A 79 17.13 5.78 0.45
CA GLY A 79 16.80 6.75 1.51
C GLY A 79 16.19 8.05 0.97
N ASP A 80 16.55 8.43 -0.26
CA ASP A 80 16.07 9.61 -0.98
C ASP A 80 14.96 9.28 -2.00
N ALA A 81 14.43 8.04 -1.98
CA ALA A 81 13.36 7.63 -2.88
C ALA A 81 12.11 8.52 -2.71
N GLY A 82 11.53 8.89 -3.86
CA GLY A 82 10.27 9.62 -3.91
C GLY A 82 9.13 8.87 -3.22
N ALA A 83 8.10 9.58 -2.77
CA ALA A 83 7.00 9.06 -1.95
C ALA A 83 6.40 7.73 -2.45
N GLU A 84 6.03 7.69 -3.74
CA GLU A 84 5.41 6.52 -4.36
C GLU A 84 6.40 5.34 -4.49
N GLU A 85 7.65 5.63 -4.87
CA GLU A 85 8.71 4.63 -4.97
C GLU A 85 9.05 4.03 -3.62
N TRP A 86 9.16 4.87 -2.60
CA TRP A 86 9.43 4.44 -1.24
C TRP A 86 8.34 3.49 -0.73
N LEU A 87 7.06 3.86 -0.92
CA LEU A 87 5.95 3.02 -0.49
C LEU A 87 5.89 1.69 -1.25
N ALA A 88 6.16 1.69 -2.56
CA ALA A 88 6.27 0.46 -3.33
C ALA A 88 7.44 -0.40 -2.84
N GLY A 89 8.60 0.21 -2.60
CA GLY A 89 9.82 -0.47 -2.18
C GLY A 89 9.68 -1.18 -0.84
N ILE A 90 9.07 -0.54 0.18
CA ILE A 90 8.89 -1.22 1.48
C ILE A 90 7.96 -2.42 1.36
N LEU A 91 6.92 -2.35 0.51
CA LEU A 91 5.98 -3.44 0.32
C LEU A 91 6.61 -4.60 -0.46
N LEU A 92 7.40 -4.29 -1.50
CA LEU A 92 8.12 -5.27 -2.31
C LEU A 92 9.24 -5.97 -1.54
N ALA A 93 10.03 -5.22 -0.76
CA ALA A 93 11.14 -5.78 0.00
C ALA A 93 10.68 -6.70 1.15
N ALA A 94 9.43 -6.58 1.57
CA ALA A 94 8.87 -7.39 2.64
C ALA A 94 8.28 -8.74 2.15
N GLU A 95 8.25 -8.97 0.82
CA GLU A 95 7.92 -10.25 0.20
C GLU A 95 6.65 -10.94 0.77
N ASN A 96 5.56 -10.17 0.93
CA ASN A 96 4.32 -10.71 1.50
C ASN A 96 3.74 -11.81 0.58
N PRO A 97 3.51 -13.04 1.07
CA PRO A 97 3.09 -14.17 0.24
C PRO A 97 1.68 -14.01 -0.35
N GLN A 98 0.85 -13.09 0.15
CA GLN A 98 -0.47 -12.80 -0.42
C GLN A 98 -0.43 -11.80 -1.58
N ILE A 99 0.65 -11.02 -1.71
CA ILE A 99 0.78 -9.99 -2.74
C ILE A 99 1.39 -10.62 -4.00
N ALA A 100 0.64 -10.59 -5.09
CA ALA A 100 1.07 -11.12 -6.37
C ALA A 100 1.88 -10.09 -7.17
N THR A 101 1.40 -8.85 -7.25
CA THR A 101 2.07 -7.76 -7.97
C THR A 101 1.82 -6.41 -7.33
N ILE A 102 2.80 -5.50 -7.47
CA ILE A 102 2.65 -4.08 -7.13
C ILE A 102 3.01 -3.25 -8.36
N THR A 103 2.08 -2.42 -8.81
CA THR A 103 2.26 -1.53 -9.96
C THR A 103 2.21 -0.07 -9.52
N ARG A 104 3.29 0.67 -9.77
CA ARG A 104 3.34 2.12 -9.57
C ARG A 104 2.58 2.85 -10.68
N TRP A 105 1.76 3.84 -10.32
CA TRP A 105 0.97 4.59 -11.29
C TRP A 105 1.78 5.62 -12.05
N SER A 106 2.87 6.14 -11.47
CA SER A 106 3.74 7.09 -12.17
C SER A 106 4.63 6.46 -13.24
N THR A 107 4.80 5.12 -13.24
CA THR A 107 5.69 4.41 -14.17
C THR A 107 4.96 3.40 -15.06
N ARG A 108 3.63 3.33 -14.97
CA ARG A 108 2.81 2.46 -15.83
C ARG A 108 2.56 3.11 -17.18
N GLU A 109 2.24 2.32 -18.19
CA GLU A 109 1.77 2.82 -19.47
C GLU A 109 0.47 3.65 -19.30
N GLY A 110 0.42 4.82 -19.94
CA GLY A 110 -0.74 5.72 -19.86
C GLY A 110 -0.80 6.50 -18.55
N GLU A 111 0.35 6.77 -17.95
CA GLU A 111 0.50 7.59 -16.76
C GLU A 111 -0.11 8.99 -16.95
N ARG A 112 -0.62 9.55 -15.86
CA ARG A 112 -1.15 10.91 -15.82
C ARG A 112 -0.30 11.73 -14.87
N PRO A 113 0.29 12.86 -15.30
CA PRO A 113 1.05 13.72 -14.40
C PRO A 113 0.25 14.06 -13.13
N GLY A 114 0.91 13.98 -11.97
CA GLY A 114 0.29 14.26 -10.66
C GLY A 114 -0.60 13.15 -10.09
N ASN A 115 -0.75 11.99 -10.75
CA ASN A 115 -1.49 10.85 -10.22
C ASN A 115 -0.54 9.79 -9.65
N TYR A 116 -0.11 10.01 -8.42
CA TYR A 116 0.75 9.07 -7.70
C TYR A 116 -0.08 8.03 -6.93
N GLY A 117 0.35 6.78 -7.01
CA GLY A 117 -0.33 5.69 -6.35
C GLY A 117 0.19 4.31 -6.74
N LEU A 118 -0.33 3.30 -6.07
CA LEU A 118 0.01 1.90 -6.30
C LEU A 118 -1.28 1.12 -6.57
N THR A 119 -1.19 0.14 -7.45
CA THR A 119 -2.12 -0.98 -7.47
C THR A 119 -1.42 -2.18 -6.84
N VAL A 120 -2.03 -2.75 -5.82
CA VAL A 120 -1.60 -4.01 -5.19
C VAL A 120 -2.58 -5.09 -5.62
N ASP A 121 -2.13 -6.06 -6.39
CA ASP A 121 -2.92 -7.24 -6.74
C ASP A 121 -2.55 -8.40 -5.82
N TYR A 122 -3.57 -9.11 -5.33
CA TYR A 122 -3.39 -10.26 -4.45
C TYR A 122 -3.64 -11.57 -5.21
N HIS A 123 -3.05 -12.67 -4.74
CA HIS A 123 -3.23 -14.00 -5.34
C HIS A 123 -4.70 -14.48 -5.33
N ASN A 124 -5.52 -13.98 -4.40
CA ASN A 124 -6.94 -14.30 -4.36
C ASN A 124 -7.78 -13.52 -5.39
N GLY A 125 -7.18 -12.65 -6.20
CA GLY A 125 -7.86 -11.83 -7.21
C GLY A 125 -8.48 -10.52 -6.67
N ALA A 126 -8.38 -10.25 -5.38
CA ALA A 126 -8.71 -8.93 -4.83
C ALA A 126 -7.62 -7.91 -5.21
N ARG A 127 -7.94 -6.62 -5.07
CA ARG A 127 -7.00 -5.51 -5.31
C ARG A 127 -7.10 -4.45 -4.24
N THR A 128 -6.00 -3.74 -4.00
CA THR A 128 -6.02 -2.46 -3.27
C THR A 128 -5.39 -1.38 -4.12
N PHE A 129 -6.09 -0.26 -4.23
CA PHE A 129 -5.59 0.97 -4.83
C PHE A 129 -5.10 1.89 -3.71
N ILE A 130 -3.82 2.23 -3.74
CA ILE A 130 -3.21 3.18 -2.81
C ILE A 130 -3.02 4.49 -3.55
N ARG A 131 -3.65 5.57 -3.10
CA ARG A 131 -3.61 6.87 -3.79
C ARG A 131 -3.03 7.95 -2.89
N ALA A 132 -2.15 8.79 -3.44
CA ALA A 132 -1.68 9.99 -2.75
C ALA A 132 -2.82 11.01 -2.56
N LEU A 133 -2.90 11.61 -1.38
CA LEU A 133 -3.85 12.68 -1.02
C LEU A 133 -3.23 14.08 -1.16
#